data_AF-A0A380TXJ5-F1
#
_entry.id   AF-A0A380TXJ5-F1
#
_cell.length_a   1.000
_cell.length_b   1.000
_cell.length_c   1.000
_cell.angle_alpha   90.00
_cell.angle_beta   90.00
_cell.angle_gamma   90.00
#
_symmetry.space_group_name_H-M   'P 1'
#
loop_
_entity.id
_entity.type
_entity.pdbx_description
1 polymer ?
#
loop_
_entity_poly.entity_id
_entity_poly.type
_entity_poly.pdbx_seq_one_letter_code
_entity_poly.pdbx_strand_id
1 'polypeptide(L)'
;MTNILAILNLLILIALSYWMAIDISKYIGIIVTILGAISSLYFFIFRQHKMMLMKSIKSINDLIIKNNEKFIDSMLHDLDEPKGKVELEKDRKKVSLYLTFIKVEIDNFPCGGPITSVFKTSSFVKNIKKNLNKYYSEYHESITFDTVIENPSMIIDPKRKDLLIDDAIHSSKRISSELEKQLKIHF
;
A
#
# COMPACT_ATOMS: atom_id res chain seq x y z
N MET A 1 -41.86 -67.14 4.40
CA MET A 1 -41.77 -65.80 5.03
C MET A 1 -40.57 -65.64 5.96
N THR A 2 -40.12 -66.69 6.66
CA THR A 2 -38.99 -66.67 7.62
C THR A 2 -37.63 -66.28 7.02
N ASN A 3 -37.31 -66.71 5.79
CA ASN A 3 -36.02 -66.38 5.15
C ASN A 3 -35.89 -64.90 4.76
N ILE A 4 -36.98 -64.24 4.37
CA ILE A 4 -36.95 -62.81 4.00
C ILE A 4 -36.73 -61.97 5.26
N LEU A 5 -37.37 -62.33 6.37
CA LEU A 5 -37.20 -61.65 7.66
C LEU A 5 -35.76 -61.81 8.18
N ALA A 6 -35.16 -62.99 8.00
CA ALA A 6 -33.77 -63.25 8.39
C ALA A 6 -32.78 -62.42 7.58
N ILE A 7 -32.97 -62.31 6.26
CA ILE A 7 -32.13 -61.47 5.38
C ILE A 7 -32.27 -60.00 5.75
N LEU A 8 -33.49 -59.53 6.03
CA LEU A 8 -33.74 -58.15 6.46
C LEU A 8 -33.02 -57.84 7.78
N ASN A 9 -33.12 -58.74 8.76
CA ASN A 9 -32.44 -58.59 10.05
C ASN A 9 -30.91 -58.62 9.90
N LEU A 10 -30.37 -59.45 9.01
CA LEU A 10 -28.94 -59.48 8.71
C LEU A 10 -28.48 -58.15 8.09
N LEU A 11 -29.25 -57.59 7.15
CA LEU A 11 -28.95 -56.29 6.53
C LEU A 11 -29.00 -55.15 7.56
N ILE A 12 -29.96 -55.17 8.49
CA ILE A 12 -30.06 -54.19 9.58
C ILE A 12 -28.86 -54.30 10.53
N LEU A 13 -28.44 -55.52 10.89
CA LEU A 13 -27.26 -55.75 11.72
C LEU A 13 -25.97 -55.29 11.03
N ILE A 14 -25.82 -55.56 9.74
CA ILE A 14 -24.67 -55.09 8.95
C ILE A 14 -24.67 -53.57 8.88
N ALA A 15 -25.81 -52.93 8.64
CA ALA A 15 -25.93 -51.47 8.59
C ALA A 15 -25.60 -50.82 9.96
N LEU A 16 -26.08 -51.39 11.06
CA LEU A 16 -25.76 -50.93 12.41
C LEU A 16 -24.27 -51.13 12.74
N SER A 17 -23.69 -52.26 12.34
CA SER A 17 -22.26 -52.53 12.54
C SER A 17 -21.38 -51.57 11.74
N TYR A 18 -21.75 -51.24 10.50
CA TYR A 18 -21.06 -50.27 9.66
C TYR A 18 -21.19 -48.86 10.23
N TRP A 19 -22.39 -48.48 10.70
CA TRP A 19 -22.62 -47.17 11.31
C TRP A 19 -21.84 -46.99 12.62
N MET A 20 -21.75 -48.03 13.45
CA MET A 20 -20.91 -48.07 14.65
C MET A 20 -19.41 -48.12 14.33
N ALA A 21 -19.02 -48.66 13.18
CA ALA A 21 -17.63 -48.74 12.72
C ALA A 21 -17.12 -47.46 12.05
N ILE A 22 -18.01 -46.57 11.60
CA ILE A 22 -17.63 -45.23 11.13
C ILE A 22 -17.21 -44.42 12.36
N ASP A 23 -15.89 -44.34 12.53
CA ASP A 23 -15.24 -43.59 13.58
C ASP A 23 -15.29 -42.09 13.23
N ILE A 24 -16.46 -41.48 13.43
CA ILE A 24 -16.75 -40.06 13.15
C ILE A 24 -15.70 -39.14 13.83
N SER A 25 -15.11 -39.59 14.94
CA SER A 25 -14.04 -38.89 15.66
C SER A 25 -12.82 -38.59 14.78
N LYS A 26 -12.45 -39.48 13.84
CA LYS A 26 -11.33 -39.29 12.91
C LYS A 26 -11.61 -38.21 11.88
N TYR A 27 -12.83 -38.17 11.35
CA TYR A 27 -13.25 -37.14 10.41
C TYR A 27 -13.34 -35.77 11.08
N ILE A 28 -13.87 -35.71 12.31
CA ILE A 28 -13.89 -34.48 13.11
C ILE A 28 -12.47 -33.99 13.39
N GLY A 29 -11.55 -34.88 13.80
CA GLY A 29 -10.15 -34.52 14.03
C GLY A 29 -9.46 -33.94 12.78
N ILE A 30 -9.71 -34.50 11.60
CA ILE A 30 -9.18 -33.99 10.33
C ILE A 30 -9.77 -32.61 10.00
N ILE A 31 -11.10 -32.45 10.12
CA ILE A 31 -11.79 -31.18 9.82
C ILE A 31 -11.30 -30.07 10.76
N VAL A 32 -11.20 -30.33 12.06
CA VAL A 32 -10.69 -29.37 13.05
C VAL A 32 -9.25 -28.98 12.74
N THR A 33 -8.40 -29.96 12.37
CA THR A 33 -7.01 -29.70 11.99
C THR A 33 -6.91 -28.82 10.72
N ILE A 34 -7.74 -29.10 9.72
CA ILE A 34 -7.80 -28.32 8.47
C ILE A 34 -8.28 -26.90 8.76
N LEU A 35 -9.36 -26.73 9.54
CA LEU A 35 -9.87 -25.41 9.92
C LEU A 35 -8.84 -24.62 10.73
N GLY A 36 -8.12 -25.28 11.66
CA GLY A 36 -7.04 -24.67 12.43
C GLY A 36 -5.87 -24.22 11.55
N ALA A 37 -5.48 -25.03 10.56
CA ALA A 37 -4.44 -24.68 9.59
C ALA A 37 -4.86 -23.52 8.67
N ILE A 38 -6.08 -23.54 8.15
CA ILE A 38 -6.64 -22.47 7.30
C ILE A 38 -6.73 -21.15 8.09
N SER A 39 -7.23 -21.19 9.32
CA SER A 39 -7.31 -20.02 10.20
C SER A 39 -5.92 -19.43 10.46
N SER A 40 -4.95 -20.28 10.83
CA SER A 40 -3.58 -19.84 11.11
C SER A 40 -2.91 -19.23 9.87
N LEU A 41 -3.10 -19.83 8.70
CA LEU A 41 -2.59 -19.32 7.43
C LEU A 41 -3.24 -17.98 7.07
N TYR A 42 -4.54 -17.85 7.27
CA TYR A 42 -5.28 -16.60 7.05
C TYR A 42 -4.74 -15.47 7.94
N PHE A 43 -4.58 -15.71 9.24
CA PHE A 43 -4.00 -14.74 10.16
C PHE A 43 -2.56 -14.34 9.78
N PHE A 44 -1.76 -15.31 9.33
CA PHE A 44 -0.41 -15.04 8.85
C PHE A 44 -0.40 -14.14 7.61
N ILE A 45 -1.21 -14.46 6.59
CA ILE A 45 -1.33 -13.67 5.35
C ILE A 45 -1.83 -12.26 5.68
N PHE A 46 -2.86 -12.13 6.52
CA PHE A 46 -3.40 -10.84 6.94
C PHE A 46 -2.35 -9.99 7.66
N ARG A 47 -1.58 -10.59 8.59
CA ARG A 47 -0.49 -9.91 9.30
C ARG A 47 0.62 -9.45 8.36
N GLN A 48 1.02 -10.29 7.41
CA GLN A 48 2.05 -9.94 6.42
C GLN A 48 1.58 -8.81 5.51
N HIS A 49 0.33 -8.87 5.03
CA HIS A 49 -0.26 -7.81 4.23
C HIS A 49 -0.27 -6.47 4.98
N LYS A 50 -0.71 -6.47 6.23
CA LYS A 50 -0.73 -5.28 7.09
C LYS A 50 0.66 -4.70 7.33
N MET A 51 1.66 -5.55 7.58
CA MET A 51 3.04 -5.11 7.78
C MET A 51 3.63 -4.49 6.50
N MET A 52 3.34 -5.09 5.34
CA MET A 52 3.75 -4.53 4.04
C MET A 52 3.08 -3.18 3.76
N LEU A 53 1.77 -3.06 4.00
CA LEU A 53 1.03 -1.81 3.83
C LEU A 53 1.64 -0.69 4.66
N MET A 54 1.90 -0.95 5.95
CA MET A 54 2.49 0.05 6.85
C MET A 54 3.91 0.46 6.43
N LYS A 55 4.72 -0.49 5.94
CA LYS A 55 6.06 -0.19 5.40
C LYS A 55 6.00 0.67 4.15
N SER A 56 5.12 0.36 3.20
CA SER A 56 4.96 1.15 1.97
C SER A 56 4.46 2.56 2.25
N ILE A 57 3.48 2.71 3.15
CA ILE A 57 2.98 4.04 3.55
C ILE A 57 4.09 4.87 4.20
N LYS A 58 4.84 4.26 5.12
CA LYS A 58 5.98 4.92 5.75
C LYS A 58 7.03 5.34 4.71
N SER A 59 7.38 4.45 3.78
CA SER A 59 8.33 4.74 2.69
C SER A 59 7.91 5.97 1.87
N ILE A 60 6.66 6.01 1.42
CA ILE A 60 6.13 7.14 0.64
C ILE A 60 6.15 8.44 1.46
N ASN A 61 5.70 8.39 2.72
CA ASN A 61 5.69 9.58 3.58
C ASN A 61 7.11 10.08 3.88
N ASP A 62 8.06 9.19 4.16
CA ASP A 62 9.46 9.56 4.40
C ASP A 62 10.08 10.23 3.16
N LEU A 63 9.73 9.76 1.95
CA LEU A 63 10.17 10.39 0.70
C LEU A 63 9.51 11.75 0.46
N ILE A 64 8.22 11.90 0.76
CA ILE A 64 7.49 13.17 0.67
C ILE A 64 8.13 14.22 1.59
N ILE A 65 8.44 13.85 2.84
CA ILE A 65 9.08 14.76 3.80
C ILE A 65 10.44 15.22 3.26
N LYS A 66 11.29 14.28 2.84
CA LYS A 66 12.61 14.61 2.26
C LYS A 66 12.51 15.49 1.02
N ASN A 67 11.50 15.26 0.18
CA ASN A 67 11.28 16.07 -1.01
C ASN A 67 10.84 17.49 -0.65
N ASN A 68 9.91 17.64 0.30
CA ASN A 68 9.47 18.94 0.80
C ASN A 68 10.62 19.71 1.44
N GLU A 69 11.44 19.07 2.27
CA GLU A 69 12.64 19.68 2.85
C GLU A 69 13.57 20.21 1.76
N LYS A 70 13.87 19.40 0.73
CA LYS A 70 14.74 19.82 -0.38
C LYS A 70 14.12 20.87 -1.30
N PHE A 71 12.82 20.86 -1.44
CA PHE A 71 12.11 21.90 -2.16
C PHE A 71 12.18 23.25 -1.41
N ILE A 72 11.94 23.25 -0.10
CA ILE A 72 12.05 24.44 0.74
C ILE A 72 13.49 24.96 0.74
N ASP A 73 14.48 24.09 0.93
CA ASP A 73 15.91 24.44 0.83
C ASP A 73 16.20 25.10 -0.53
N SER A 74 15.68 24.53 -1.62
CA SER A 74 15.88 25.07 -2.97
C SER A 74 15.29 26.47 -3.15
N MET A 75 14.22 26.79 -2.42
CA MET A 75 13.60 28.10 -2.47
C MET A 75 14.34 29.14 -1.62
N LEU A 76 15.17 28.72 -0.66
CA LEU A 76 15.88 29.59 0.29
C LEU A 76 17.25 30.07 -0.20
N HIS A 77 17.80 29.46 -1.26
CA HIS A 77 19.10 29.86 -1.82
C HIS A 77 19.07 31.26 -2.42
N ASP A 78 20.12 32.03 -2.13
CA ASP A 78 20.33 33.34 -2.75
C ASP A 78 20.96 33.15 -4.14
N LEU A 79 20.26 33.64 -5.18
CA LEU A 79 20.67 33.51 -6.57
C LEU A 79 21.77 34.50 -6.97
N ASP A 80 22.05 35.50 -6.12
CA ASP A 80 23.05 36.53 -6.40
C ASP A 80 24.49 36.01 -6.18
N GLU A 81 24.66 34.91 -5.43
CA GLU A 81 25.96 34.30 -5.20
C GLU A 81 26.23 33.06 -6.09
N PRO A 82 27.46 32.90 -6.63
CA PRO A 82 27.82 31.73 -7.42
C PRO A 82 27.79 30.41 -6.62
N LYS A 83 28.00 30.46 -5.29
CA LYS A 83 27.84 29.29 -4.41
C LYS A 83 26.38 28.86 -4.29
N GLY A 84 25.46 29.83 -4.13
CA GLY A 84 24.02 29.59 -4.07
C GLY A 84 23.48 28.92 -5.34
N LYS A 85 23.98 29.31 -6.52
CA LYS A 85 23.61 28.65 -7.80
C LYS A 85 24.00 27.17 -7.88
N VAL A 86 25.18 26.81 -7.36
CA VAL A 86 25.66 25.42 -7.36
C VAL A 86 24.88 24.57 -6.36
N GLU A 87 24.56 25.11 -5.20
CA GLU A 87 23.76 24.42 -4.17
C GLU A 87 22.30 24.24 -4.61
N LEU A 88 21.72 25.27 -5.24
CA LEU A 88 20.40 25.19 -5.87
C LEU A 88 20.34 24.06 -6.91
N GLU A 89 21.33 23.95 -7.79
CA GLU A 89 21.35 22.89 -8.80
C GLU A 89 21.39 21.48 -8.17
N LYS A 90 22.13 21.32 -7.06
CA LYS A 90 22.16 20.05 -6.30
C LYS A 90 20.82 19.73 -5.68
N ASP A 91 20.16 20.70 -5.06
CA ASP A 91 18.87 20.48 -4.43
C ASP A 91 17.76 20.24 -5.46
N ARG A 92 17.78 20.93 -6.61
CA ARG A 92 16.88 20.64 -7.74
C ARG A 92 17.00 19.19 -8.23
N LYS A 93 18.23 18.70 -8.40
CA LYS A 93 18.48 17.30 -8.79
C LYS A 93 17.92 16.32 -7.76
N LYS A 94 18.06 16.63 -6.46
CA LYS A 94 17.49 15.80 -5.39
C LYS A 94 15.96 15.83 -5.38
N VAL A 95 15.35 17.01 -5.57
CA VAL A 95 13.88 17.13 -5.66
C VAL A 95 13.34 16.30 -6.82
N SER A 96 13.93 16.43 -8.00
CA SER A 96 13.54 15.61 -9.16
C SER A 96 13.71 14.10 -8.92
N LEU A 97 14.81 13.70 -8.27
CA LEU A 97 15.05 12.30 -7.89
C LEU A 97 13.99 11.78 -6.91
N TYR A 98 13.67 12.55 -5.87
CA TYR A 98 12.66 12.15 -4.89
C TYR A 98 11.26 12.11 -5.49
N LEU A 99 10.88 13.07 -6.34
CA LEU A 99 9.63 13.00 -7.11
C LEU A 99 9.53 11.70 -7.92
N THR A 100 10.63 11.27 -8.53
CA THR A 100 10.71 10.01 -9.27
C THR A 100 10.50 8.80 -8.35
N PHE A 101 11.19 8.76 -7.21
CA PHE A 101 11.04 7.67 -6.24
C PHE A 101 9.64 7.61 -5.63
N ILE A 102 9.03 8.75 -5.31
CA ILE A 102 7.64 8.81 -4.84
C ILE A 102 6.71 8.20 -5.88
N LYS A 103 6.89 8.52 -7.17
CA LYS A 103 6.09 7.94 -8.25
C LYS A 103 6.23 6.42 -8.31
N VAL A 104 7.45 5.92 -8.24
CA VAL A 104 7.73 4.47 -8.26
C VAL A 104 7.09 3.76 -7.07
N GLU A 105 7.18 4.33 -5.87
CA GLU A 105 6.55 3.76 -4.68
C GLU A 105 5.01 3.78 -4.77
N ILE A 106 4.42 4.88 -5.24
CA ILE A 106 2.98 4.99 -5.48
C ILE A 106 2.52 3.99 -6.56
N ASP A 107 3.28 3.84 -7.64
CA ASP A 107 2.96 2.90 -8.73
C ASP A 107 3.00 1.44 -8.27
N ASN A 108 3.83 1.13 -7.28
CA ASN A 108 3.96 -0.18 -6.67
C ASN A 108 3.04 -0.40 -5.46
N PHE A 109 2.32 0.62 -4.99
CA PHE A 109 1.40 0.53 -3.86
C PHE A 109 0.17 -0.34 -4.16
N PRO A 110 -0.35 -1.12 -3.19
CA PRO A 110 0.20 -1.45 -1.86
C PRO A 110 1.15 -2.67 -1.88
N CYS A 111 1.63 -3.07 -3.07
CA CYS A 111 2.09 -4.42 -3.37
C CYS A 111 3.53 -4.46 -3.92
N GLY A 112 4.50 -4.16 -3.06
CA GLY A 112 5.94 -4.24 -3.36
C GLY A 112 6.58 -5.64 -3.27
N GLY A 113 5.80 -6.74 -3.21
CA GLY A 113 6.33 -8.09 -2.97
C GLY A 113 5.74 -9.20 -3.85
N PRO A 114 6.38 -10.37 -3.94
CA PRO A 114 5.95 -11.47 -4.81
C PRO A 114 4.58 -12.07 -4.42
N ILE A 115 4.29 -12.13 -3.11
CA ILE A 115 3.03 -12.66 -2.55
C ILE A 115 1.83 -11.76 -2.89
N THR A 116 2.07 -10.48 -3.19
CA THR A 116 1.00 -9.49 -3.39
C THR A 116 0.64 -9.26 -4.87
N SER A 117 1.30 -9.94 -5.80
CA SER A 117 0.96 -9.94 -7.24
C SER A 117 -0.48 -10.36 -7.51
N VAL A 118 -1.01 -11.28 -6.69
CA VAL A 118 -2.38 -11.82 -6.79
C VAL A 118 -3.45 -10.75 -6.50
N PHE A 119 -3.13 -9.71 -5.74
CA PHE A 119 -4.09 -8.67 -5.32
C PHE A 119 -4.10 -7.43 -6.23
N LYS A 120 -3.11 -7.30 -7.14
CA LYS A 120 -2.94 -6.13 -8.02
C LYS A 120 -4.09 -5.91 -9.01
N THR A 121 -4.84 -6.95 -9.35
CA THR A 121 -5.90 -6.90 -10.36
C THR A 121 -7.27 -6.48 -9.82
N SER A 122 -7.43 -6.37 -8.50
CA SER A 122 -8.71 -5.99 -7.90
C SER A 122 -9.12 -4.55 -8.28
N SER A 123 -10.41 -4.33 -8.52
CA SER A 123 -10.98 -3.00 -8.80
C SER A 123 -10.70 -2.00 -7.68
N PHE A 124 -10.64 -2.49 -6.43
CA PHE A 124 -10.28 -1.72 -5.26
C PHE A 124 -8.87 -1.15 -5.33
N VAL A 125 -7.85 -1.99 -5.59
CA VAL A 125 -6.44 -1.55 -5.73
C VAL A 125 -6.28 -0.57 -6.90
N LYS A 126 -6.99 -0.80 -8.01
CA LYS A 126 -7.00 0.13 -9.15
C LYS A 126 -7.56 1.51 -8.76
N ASN A 127 -8.60 1.57 -7.94
CA ASN A 127 -9.20 2.83 -7.52
C ASN A 127 -8.28 3.61 -6.56
N ILE A 128 -7.63 2.91 -5.63
CA ILE A 128 -6.62 3.52 -4.75
C ILE A 128 -5.48 4.11 -5.58
N LYS A 129 -4.95 3.33 -6.52
CA LYS A 129 -3.87 3.78 -7.41
C LYS A 129 -4.28 5.00 -8.23
N LYS A 130 -5.52 5.03 -8.72
CA LYS A 130 -6.07 6.20 -9.43
C LYS A 130 -6.07 7.46 -8.55
N ASN A 131 -6.52 7.35 -7.30
CA ASN A 131 -6.53 8.48 -6.36
C ASN A 131 -5.12 8.95 -6.01
N LEU A 132 -4.21 8.02 -5.68
CA LEU A 132 -2.82 8.36 -5.35
C LEU A 132 -2.10 9.00 -6.54
N ASN A 133 -2.31 8.51 -7.76
CA ASN A 133 -1.74 9.11 -8.97
C ASN A 133 -2.30 10.52 -9.24
N LYS A 134 -3.59 10.75 -8.95
CA LYS A 134 -4.18 12.08 -9.04
C LYS A 134 -3.49 13.04 -8.06
N TYR A 135 -3.41 12.68 -6.78
CA TYR A 135 -2.77 13.53 -5.77
C TYR A 135 -1.27 13.71 -6.01
N TYR A 136 -0.59 12.68 -6.51
CA TYR A 136 0.81 12.80 -6.94
C TYR A 136 0.96 13.81 -8.08
N SER A 137 0.05 13.81 -9.05
CA SER A 137 0.11 14.77 -10.17
C SER A 137 -0.05 16.21 -9.66
N GLU A 138 -1.03 16.45 -8.77
CA GLU A 138 -1.22 17.75 -8.12
C GLU A 138 0.03 18.21 -7.34
N TYR A 139 0.64 17.29 -6.59
CA TYR A 139 1.87 17.55 -5.85
C TYR A 139 3.07 17.80 -6.77
N HIS A 140 3.22 17.02 -7.83
CA HIS A 140 4.28 17.17 -8.82
C HIS A 140 4.17 18.54 -9.50
N GLU A 141 2.97 18.92 -9.97
CA GLU A 141 2.71 20.23 -10.57
C GLU A 141 3.04 21.35 -9.59
N SER A 142 2.65 21.24 -8.32
CA SER A 142 2.94 22.25 -7.28
C SER A 142 4.45 22.47 -7.07
N ILE A 143 5.27 21.44 -7.34
CA ILE A 143 6.72 21.50 -7.17
C ILE A 143 7.45 21.89 -8.45
N THR A 144 6.95 21.50 -9.63
CA THR A 144 7.67 21.72 -10.89
C THR A 144 7.20 22.96 -11.63
N PHE A 145 5.89 23.19 -11.68
CA PHE A 145 5.30 24.26 -12.48
C PHE A 145 5.54 25.63 -11.85
N ASP A 146 6.05 26.59 -12.62
CA ASP A 146 6.35 27.96 -12.16
C ASP A 146 7.32 28.06 -10.97
N THR A 147 8.08 27.00 -10.68
CA THR A 147 9.08 27.00 -9.60
C THR A 147 10.50 27.10 -10.14
N VAL A 148 11.47 27.29 -9.23
CA VAL A 148 12.91 27.20 -9.54
C VAL A 148 13.34 25.85 -10.11
N ILE A 149 12.48 24.82 -10.08
CA ILE A 149 12.73 23.51 -10.68
C ILE A 149 12.64 23.57 -12.21
N GLU A 150 11.64 24.22 -12.79
CA GLU A 150 11.53 24.39 -14.25
C GLU A 150 12.18 25.70 -14.72
N ASN A 151 12.14 26.77 -13.91
CA ASN A 151 12.67 28.08 -14.26
C ASN A 151 13.77 28.56 -13.27
N PRO A 152 15.02 28.07 -13.40
CA PRO A 152 16.08 28.31 -12.42
C PRO A 152 16.61 29.75 -12.37
N SER A 153 16.34 30.56 -13.39
CA SER A 153 16.69 31.98 -13.43
C SER A 153 15.57 32.88 -12.91
N MET A 154 14.44 32.31 -12.49
CA MET A 154 13.29 33.08 -12.00
C MET A 154 13.55 33.55 -10.58
N ILE A 155 13.59 34.87 -10.40
CA ILE A 155 13.55 35.50 -9.09
C ILE A 155 12.09 35.49 -8.64
N ILE A 156 11.79 34.74 -7.58
CA ILE A 156 10.44 34.61 -7.04
C ILE A 156 10.30 35.62 -5.89
N ASP A 157 9.24 36.44 -5.96
CA ASP A 157 8.87 37.35 -4.87
C ASP A 157 8.62 36.57 -3.56
N PRO A 158 9.10 37.03 -2.38
CA PRO A 158 8.96 36.30 -1.12
C PRO A 158 7.53 35.85 -0.80
N LYS A 159 6.51 36.68 -1.10
CA LYS A 159 5.10 36.29 -0.88
C LYS A 159 4.66 35.13 -1.77
N ARG A 160 5.14 35.11 -3.02
CA ARG A 160 4.84 34.02 -3.97
C ARG A 160 5.58 32.73 -3.59
N LYS A 161 6.78 32.86 -3.03
CA LYS A 161 7.56 31.72 -2.52
C LYS A 161 6.85 31.02 -1.36
N ASP A 162 6.32 31.76 -0.39
CA ASP A 162 5.58 31.18 0.74
C ASP A 162 4.33 30.44 0.26
N LEU A 163 3.58 31.04 -0.69
CA LEU A 163 2.43 30.38 -1.32
C LEU A 163 2.78 29.07 -2.01
N LEU A 164 3.89 29.02 -2.77
CA LEU A 164 4.34 27.79 -3.44
C LEU A 164 4.73 26.70 -2.44
N ILE A 165 5.37 27.08 -1.33
CA ILE A 165 5.72 26.15 -0.24
C ILE A 165 4.45 25.60 0.40
N ASP A 166 3.50 26.46 0.73
CA ASP A 166 2.22 26.07 1.33
C ASP A 166 1.42 25.15 0.40
N ASP A 167 1.36 25.45 -0.90
CA ASP A 167 0.69 24.62 -1.90
C ASP A 167 1.34 23.24 -2.04
N ALA A 168 2.69 23.17 -2.06
CA ALA A 168 3.41 21.90 -2.10
C ALA A 168 3.15 21.05 -0.84
N ILE A 169 3.18 21.66 0.35
CA ILE A 169 2.88 20.98 1.62
C ILE A 169 1.42 20.52 1.67
N HIS A 170 0.49 21.36 1.23
CA HIS A 170 -0.92 21.02 1.24
C HIS A 170 -1.24 19.87 0.27
N SER A 171 -0.67 19.91 -0.93
CA SER A 171 -0.82 18.82 -1.91
C SER A 171 -0.18 17.52 -1.42
N SER A 172 0.96 17.60 -0.73
CA SER A 172 1.60 16.41 -0.15
C SER A 172 0.77 15.77 0.96
N LYS A 173 0.11 16.59 1.81
CA LYS A 173 -0.81 16.11 2.85
C LYS A 173 -1.99 15.31 2.30
N ARG A 174 -2.46 15.61 1.08
CA ARG A 174 -3.53 14.83 0.42
C ARG A 174 -3.08 13.40 0.13
N ILE A 175 -1.83 13.21 -0.33
CA ILE A 175 -1.24 11.89 -0.54
C ILE A 175 -1.19 11.13 0.79
N SER A 176 -0.62 11.73 1.84
CA SER A 176 -0.53 11.10 3.17
C SER A 176 -1.90 10.75 3.74
N SER A 177 -2.90 11.62 3.58
CA SER A 177 -4.27 11.38 4.05
C SER A 177 -4.94 10.20 3.33
N GLU A 178 -4.75 10.07 2.01
CA GLU A 178 -5.28 8.95 1.25
C GLU A 178 -4.60 7.63 1.66
N LEU A 179 -3.28 7.65 1.91
CA LEU A 179 -2.54 6.50 2.40
C LEU A 179 -3.01 6.06 3.81
N GLU A 180 -3.19 7.02 4.73
CA GLU A 180 -3.72 6.74 6.08
C GLU A 180 -5.15 6.18 6.06
N LYS A 181 -5.98 6.64 5.12
CA LYS A 181 -7.31 6.09 4.93
C LYS A 181 -7.26 4.60 4.58
N GLN A 182 -6.27 4.16 3.79
CA GLN A 182 -6.07 2.74 3.50
C GLN A 182 -5.66 1.93 4.72
N LEU A 183 -4.95 2.52 5.69
CA LEU A 183 -4.74 1.87 6.99
C LEU A 183 -6.09 1.70 7.70
N LYS A 184 -6.89 2.76 7.86
CA LYS A 184 -8.14 2.70 8.64
C LYS A 184 -9.19 1.73 8.08
N ILE A 185 -9.31 1.60 6.76
CA ILE A 185 -10.28 0.68 6.13
C ILE A 185 -9.90 -0.80 6.37
N HIS A 186 -8.64 -1.09 6.65
CA HIS A 186 -8.12 -2.44 6.89
C HIS A 186 -7.82 -2.72 8.38
N PHE A 187 -8.36 -1.92 9.29
CA PHE A 187 -8.30 -2.09 10.75
C PHE A 187 -9.68 -2.27 11.36
#